data_AF-A0A2S6AZ97-F1
#
_entry.id   AF-A0A2S6AZ97-F1
#
_cell.length_a   1.000
_cell.length_b   1.000
_cell.length_c   1.000
_cell.angle_alpha   90.00
_cell.angle_beta   90.00
_cell.angle_gamma   90.00
#
_symmetry.space_group_name_H-M   'P 1'
#
loop_
_entity.id
_entity.type
_entity.pdbx_description
1 polymer ?
#
loop_
_entity_poly.entity_id
_entity_poly.type
_entity_poly.pdbx_seq_one_letter_code
_entity_poly.pdbx_strand_id
1 'polypeptide(L)'
;FFKDRAIPQVPQDLLSHPCVRGRLPDGALLRWRFVKDGEEVHLDVDGQITLDEASLARIPTINGVGIGYLMEADAQEDIAAGRLVR
;
A
#
# COMPACT_ATOMS: atom_id res chain seq x y z
N PHE A 1 -13.05 0.92 -2.84
CA PHE A 1 -12.37 1.67 -1.77
C PHE A 1 -12.58 3.19 -1.87
N PHE A 2 -12.24 3.85 -2.98
CA PHE A 2 -12.25 5.33 -3.11
C PHE A 2 -13.59 6.01 -3.45
N LYS A 3 -14.75 5.38 -3.23
CA LYS A 3 -16.04 5.98 -3.64
C LYS A 3 -16.29 7.34 -2.99
N ASP A 4 -15.99 7.45 -1.69
CA ASP A 4 -16.19 8.66 -0.87
C ASP A 4 -14.86 9.15 -0.26
N ARG A 5 -13.73 8.75 -0.84
CA ARG A 5 -12.38 9.09 -0.37
C ARG A 5 -11.58 9.66 -1.53
N ALA A 6 -10.88 10.77 -1.30
CA ALA A 6 -9.96 11.32 -2.29
C ALA A 6 -8.88 10.28 -2.63
N ILE A 7 -8.44 10.27 -3.89
CA ILE A 7 -7.32 9.42 -4.31
C ILE A 7 -6.04 10.14 -3.91
N PRO A 8 -5.12 9.51 -3.15
CA PRO A 8 -3.81 10.08 -2.82
C PRO A 8 -3.09 10.60 -4.06
N GLN A 9 -2.59 11.83 -4.01
CA GLN A 9 -1.83 12.45 -5.10
C GLN A 9 -0.35 12.60 -4.74
N VAL A 10 -0.03 12.68 -3.45
CA VAL A 10 1.33 12.67 -2.91
C VAL A 10 1.49 11.61 -1.83
N PRO A 11 2.72 11.09 -1.57
CA PRO A 11 2.92 10.06 -0.56
C PRO A 11 2.32 10.42 0.81
N GLN A 12 2.42 11.67 1.24
CA GLN A 12 1.93 12.11 2.56
C GLN A 12 0.42 11.93 2.73
N ASP A 13 -0.35 11.92 1.64
CA ASP A 13 -1.80 11.71 1.70
C ASP A 13 -2.12 10.33 2.30
N LEU A 14 -1.24 9.33 2.10
CA LEU A 14 -1.41 7.97 2.63
C LEU A 14 -1.56 7.92 4.15
N LEU A 15 -1.04 8.91 4.88
CA LEU A 15 -1.21 9.02 6.33
C LEU A 15 -2.66 9.23 6.76
N SER A 16 -3.53 9.65 5.83
CA SER A 16 -4.97 9.84 6.05
C SER A 16 -5.83 8.68 5.54
N HIS A 17 -5.21 7.59 5.07
CA HIS A 17 -5.91 6.43 4.51
C HIS A 17 -5.59 5.14 5.28
N PRO A 18 -6.57 4.22 5.43
CA PRO A 18 -6.29 2.85 5.84
C PRO A 18 -5.31 2.20 4.86
N CYS A 19 -4.14 1.81 5.35
CA CYS A 19 -3.15 1.06 4.58
C CYS A 19 -3.05 -0.39 5.07
N VAL A 20 -2.61 -1.29 4.20
CA VAL A 20 -2.25 -2.66 4.56
C VAL A 20 -0.78 -2.66 4.92
N ARG A 21 -0.47 -2.95 6.19
CA ARG A 21 0.89 -2.87 6.73
C ARG A 21 1.57 -4.24 6.60
N GLY A 22 2.87 -4.23 6.35
CA GLY A 22 3.72 -5.42 6.40
C GLY A 22 4.66 -5.37 7.60
N ARG A 23 4.93 -6.51 8.21
CA ARG A 23 5.95 -6.69 9.24
C ARG A 23 7.13 -7.46 8.65
N LEU A 24 8.34 -7.00 8.95
CA LEU A 24 9.59 -7.62 8.58
C LEU A 24 9.94 -8.76 9.56
N PRO A 25 10.84 -9.69 9.19
CA PRO A 25 11.24 -10.79 10.06
C PRO A 25 11.83 -10.38 11.42
N ASP A 26 12.39 -9.17 11.52
CA ASP A 26 12.90 -8.58 12.75
C ASP A 26 11.81 -7.93 13.64
N GLY A 27 10.55 -8.00 13.22
CA GLY A 27 9.39 -7.45 13.91
C GLY A 27 9.10 -5.99 13.58
N ALA A 28 10.00 -5.30 12.87
CA ALA A 28 9.80 -3.93 12.44
C ALA A 28 8.69 -3.85 11.37
N LEU A 29 8.04 -2.70 11.27
CA LEU A 29 7.08 -2.47 10.20
C LEU A 29 7.79 -2.02 8.94
N LEU A 30 7.36 -2.57 7.80
CA LEU A 30 7.86 -2.21 6.49
C LEU A 30 7.50 -0.74 6.20
N ARG A 31 8.49 0.14 6.25
CA ARG A 31 8.35 1.54 5.84
C ARG A 31 8.25 1.62 4.33
N TRP A 32 7.21 2.31 3.85
CA TRP A 32 7.00 2.49 2.43
C TRP A 32 7.99 3.52 1.91
N ARG A 33 8.63 3.24 0.79
CA ARG A 33 9.71 4.05 0.23
C ARG A 33 9.27 4.60 -1.11
N PHE A 34 9.23 5.92 -1.23
CA PHE A 34 8.90 6.62 -2.46
C PHE A 34 10.09 7.42 -2.91
N VAL A 35 10.36 7.42 -4.22
CA VAL A 35 11.44 8.21 -4.81
C VAL A 35 10.89 9.01 -5.99
N LYS A 36 11.19 10.30 -6.03
CA LYS A 36 10.86 11.17 -7.15
C LYS A 36 11.98 12.19 -7.33
N ASP A 37 12.50 12.33 -8.55
CA ASP A 37 13.54 13.30 -8.89
C ASP A 37 14.78 13.26 -7.97
N GLY A 38 15.12 12.07 -7.44
CA GLY A 38 16.22 11.85 -6.50
C GLY A 38 15.89 12.14 -5.03
N GLU A 39 14.71 12.69 -4.74
CA GLU A 39 14.19 12.84 -3.38
C GLU A 39 13.51 11.55 -2.91
N GLU A 40 13.87 11.09 -1.71
CA GLU A 40 13.31 9.89 -1.10
C GLU A 40 12.47 10.25 0.13
N VAL A 41 11.29 9.64 0.22
CA VAL A 41 10.39 9.75 1.38
C VAL A 41 10.10 8.36 1.90
N HIS A 42 10.29 8.19 3.21
CA HIS A 42 9.83 7.01 3.94
C HIS A 42 8.57 7.34 4.73
N LEU A 43 7.58 6.47 4.65
CA LEU A 43 6.35 6.61 5.42
C LEU A 43 6.12 5.39 6.31
N ASP A 44 5.78 5.68 7.56
CA ASP A 44 5.15 4.73 8.47
C ASP A 44 3.64 4.99 8.41
N VAL A 45 2.96 4.23 7.57
CA VAL A 45 1.53 4.36 7.33
C VAL A 45 0.72 3.66 8.43
N ASP A 46 -0.48 4.14 8.69
CA ASP A 46 -1.40 3.52 9.64
C ASP A 46 -2.43 2.61 8.96
N GLY A 47 -2.97 1.65 9.70
CA GLY A 47 -3.87 0.65 9.14
C GLY A 47 -4.24 -0.47 10.09
N GLN A 48 -5.46 -0.98 9.92
CA GLN A 48 -6.07 -1.99 10.77
C GLN A 48 -5.53 -3.42 10.55
N ILE A 49 -4.80 -3.65 9.46
CA ILE A 49 -4.19 -4.95 9.15
C ILE A 49 -2.68 -4.78 9.09
N THR A 50 -1.97 -5.61 9.85
CA THR A 50 -0.53 -5.83 9.72
C THR A 50 -0.30 -7.31 9.41
N LEU A 51 0.37 -7.58 8.30
CA LEU A 51 0.68 -8.93 7.83
C LEU A 51 2.14 -9.26 8.11
N ASP A 52 2.41 -10.47 8.59
CA ASP A 52 3.79 -10.93 8.80
C ASP A 52 4.50 -11.29 7.47
N GLU A 53 3.75 -11.31 6.37
CA GLU A 53 4.27 -11.46 5.02
C GLU A 53 3.69 -10.38 4.10
N ALA A 54 4.54 -9.46 3.63
CA ALA A 54 4.10 -8.30 2.83
C ALA A 54 3.50 -8.69 1.46
N SER A 55 3.92 -9.83 0.88
CA SER A 55 3.36 -10.38 -0.38
C SER A 55 1.84 -10.64 -0.28
N LEU A 56 1.35 -10.96 0.92
CA LEU A 56 -0.06 -11.24 1.17
C LEU A 56 -0.93 -9.97 1.18
N ALA A 57 -0.32 -8.78 1.12
CA ALA A 57 -1.06 -7.51 1.12
C ALA A 57 -1.99 -7.36 -0.09
N ARG A 58 -1.74 -8.07 -1.20
CA ARG A 58 -2.59 -8.07 -2.39
C ARG A 58 -4.04 -8.42 -2.06
N ILE A 59 -4.27 -9.45 -1.24
CA ILE A 59 -5.62 -9.97 -0.94
C ILE A 59 -6.51 -8.91 -0.24
N PRO A 60 -6.12 -8.30 0.89
CA PRO A 60 -6.93 -7.24 1.49
C PRO A 60 -7.04 -5.99 0.60
N THR A 61 -6.05 -5.67 -0.22
CA THR A 61 -6.13 -4.52 -1.15
C THR A 61 -7.19 -4.73 -2.22
N ILE A 62 -7.25 -5.90 -2.89
CA ILE A 62 -8.29 -6.18 -3.90
C ILE A 62 -9.70 -6.24 -3.30
N ASN A 63 -9.80 -6.62 -2.02
CA ASN A 63 -11.06 -6.64 -1.28
C ASN A 63 -11.45 -5.26 -0.70
N GLY A 64 -10.66 -4.20 -1.01
CA GLY A 64 -10.97 -2.84 -0.62
C GLY A 64 -10.82 -2.56 0.87
N VAL A 65 -9.95 -3.30 1.56
CA VAL A 65 -9.66 -3.07 2.99
C VAL A 65 -8.82 -1.81 3.20
N GLY A 66 -7.91 -1.53 2.26
CA GLY A 66 -6.97 -0.42 2.36
C GLY A 66 -6.08 -0.31 1.13
N ILE A 67 -5.19 0.68 1.16
CA ILE A 67 -4.14 0.85 0.16
C ILE A 67 -3.02 -0.16 0.43
N GLY A 68 -2.56 -0.85 -0.61
CA GLY A 68 -1.45 -1.81 -0.51
C GLY A 68 -0.15 -1.29 -1.11
N TYR A 69 0.97 -1.71 -0.54
CA TYR A 69 2.30 -1.50 -1.11
C TYR A 69 2.82 -2.86 -1.59
N LEU A 70 2.75 -3.05 -2.90
CA LEU A 70 2.92 -4.35 -3.55
C LEU A 70 4.09 -4.31 -4.52
N MET A 71 4.69 -5.46 -4.80
CA MET A 71 5.57 -5.60 -5.95
C MET A 71 4.72 -5.49 -7.23
N GLU A 72 5.22 -4.77 -8.23
CA GLU A 72 4.46 -4.53 -9.46
C GLU A 72 4.05 -5.85 -10.16
N ALA A 73 4.93 -6.85 -10.11
CA ALA A 73 4.65 -8.18 -10.66
C ALA A 73 3.38 -8.83 -10.06
N ASP A 74 3.12 -8.64 -8.77
CA ASP A 74 1.97 -9.22 -8.08
C ASP A 74 0.65 -8.46 -8.38
N ALA A 75 0.76 -7.17 -8.71
CA ALA A 75 -0.38 -6.29 -8.98
C ALA A 75 -0.79 -6.25 -10.46
N GLN A 76 0.11 -6.62 -11.38
CA GLN A 76 -0.06 -6.42 -12.82
C GLN A 76 -1.36 -6.99 -13.38
N GLU A 77 -1.72 -8.22 -13.00
CA GLU A 77 -2.95 -8.88 -13.47
C GLU A 77 -4.21 -8.21 -12.93
N ASP A 78 -4.20 -7.78 -11.66
CA ASP A 78 -5.35 -7.09 -11.06
C ASP A 78 -5.54 -5.70 -11.65
N ILE A 79 -4.45 -5.00 -11.97
CA ILE A 79 -4.50 -3.70 -12.64
C ILE A 79 -5.05 -3.88 -14.05
N ALA A 80 -4.56 -4.86 -14.81
CA ALA A 80 -5.08 -5.17 -16.15
C ALA A 80 -6.57 -5.54 -16.14
N ALA A 81 -7.02 -6.23 -15.09
CA ALA A 81 -8.43 -6.58 -14.90
C ALA A 81 -9.29 -5.47 -14.26
N GLY A 82 -8.72 -4.30 -13.95
CA GLY A 82 -9.42 -3.18 -13.32
C GLY A 82 -9.82 -3.40 -11.86
N ARG A 83 -9.26 -4.42 -11.19
CA ARG A 83 -9.46 -4.70 -9.76
C ARG A 83 -8.61 -3.80 -8.87
N LEU A 84 -7.44 -3.37 -9.36
CA LEU A 84 -6.55 -2.42 -8.70
C LEU A 84 -6.27 -1.22 -9.61
N VAL A 85 -5.86 -0.13 -8.98
CA VAL A 85 -5.34 1.08 -9.62
C VAL A 85 -3.97 1.43 -9.02
N ARG A 86 -3.12 2.08 -9.80
CA ARG A 86 -1.78 2.55 -9.38
C ARG A 86 -1.87 3.93 -8.75
#